data_AF-A0A6G1JHH1-F1
#
_entry.id   AF-A0A6G1JHH1-F1
#
_cell.length_a   1.000
_cell.length_b   1.000
_cell.length_c   1.000
_cell.angle_alpha   90.00
_cell.angle_beta   90.00
_cell.angle_gamma   90.00
#
_symmetry.space_group_name_H-M   'P 1'
#
loop_
_entity.id
_entity.type
_entity.pdbx_description
1 polymer ?
#
loop_
_entity_poly.entity_id
_entity_poly.type
_entity_poly.pdbx_seq_one_letter_code
_entity_poly.pdbx_strand_id
1 'polypeptide(L)'
;MEVRPKNENYFKSRRIKKGTLERPWMHDRDPRDKWHTIIPCIGLAVGVVICAFLIWDGLRSVVTHKYCPVLEEDFLAGFNGKVWSKEVEVGGFGNGEFQQTTNTDENVFVRDGVLHIKPTLQDAALIENDTVIDLRGKGCTGTKFEECVTVTNTTNGTIVNPVKSARINTKLSASIRFGRVEVVAKLPAGDWIWPAIWLLPKDNKYGDWPRSGEIDIAETRGNNWTYPQGGNNVISSALHFGPNAKNDGWWRNNVKRRTLHTTYSAGFNTFGIEASLAIWNEKYIFTYVNTRLLQVMFTQFNQPFWSYGKFPLSDSNGTRLINPWANTGSNISPFDQDFYLILDVAVGGTDGWFADGKAGKPWIDASLRAKRDFWQSRDDWYHTWREQGWMEVKSVKMWQQEGYNGCDSSNAL
;
A
#
# COMPACT_ATOMS: atom_id res chain seq x y z
N MET A 1 30.22 -47.15 -20.63
CA MET A 1 30.27 -47.74 -19.27
C MET A 1 28.93 -47.49 -18.61
N GLU A 2 28.06 -48.48 -18.59
CA GLU A 2 26.77 -48.38 -17.91
C GLU A 2 26.77 -49.39 -16.77
N VAL A 3 26.98 -48.86 -15.56
CA VAL A 3 27.03 -49.62 -14.32
C VAL A 3 25.59 -50.00 -13.96
N ARG A 4 25.21 -51.25 -14.24
CA ARG A 4 23.97 -51.81 -13.68
C ARG A 4 24.12 -51.88 -12.15
N PRO A 5 23.12 -51.45 -11.35
CA PRO A 5 23.18 -51.59 -9.92
C PRO A 5 23.30 -53.08 -9.56
N LYS A 6 24.25 -53.40 -8.67
CA LYS A 6 24.38 -54.72 -8.07
C LYS A 6 23.02 -55.09 -7.46
N ASN A 7 22.47 -56.22 -7.88
CA ASN A 7 21.38 -56.90 -7.20
C ASN A 7 21.73 -56.94 -5.71
N GLU A 8 21.05 -56.13 -4.92
CA GLU A 8 21.11 -56.25 -3.47
C GLU A 8 20.58 -57.64 -3.14
N ASN A 9 21.48 -58.47 -2.60
CA ASN A 9 21.17 -59.81 -2.15
C ASN A 9 20.18 -59.71 -1.00
N TYR A 10 18.88 -59.70 -1.33
CA TYR A 10 17.84 -59.95 -0.35
C TYR A 10 18.19 -61.22 0.42
N PHE A 11 18.03 -61.13 1.74
CA PHE A 11 18.38 -62.17 2.71
C PHE A 11 17.82 -63.54 2.28
N LYS A 12 18.65 -64.41 1.70
CA LYS A 12 18.27 -65.79 1.37
C LYS A 12 18.34 -66.62 2.64
N SER A 13 17.20 -66.85 3.29
CA SER A 13 17.11 -67.82 4.40
C SER A 13 17.67 -69.17 3.95
N ARG A 14 18.76 -69.64 4.59
CA ARG A 14 19.38 -70.95 4.28
C ARG A 14 18.67 -72.12 4.97
N ARG A 15 17.74 -71.86 5.89
CA ARG A 15 17.04 -72.89 6.66
C ARG A 15 15.80 -73.46 5.96
N ILE A 16 15.31 -72.81 4.91
CA ILE A 16 14.09 -73.22 4.22
C ILE A 16 14.37 -73.32 2.72
N LYS A 17 14.25 -74.52 2.15
CA LYS A 17 14.41 -74.73 0.70
C LYS A 17 13.22 -74.10 -0.03
N LYS A 18 13.47 -73.37 -1.13
CA LYS A 18 12.39 -72.86 -2.01
C LYS A 18 11.54 -74.04 -2.47
N GLY A 19 10.26 -74.07 -2.09
CA GLY A 19 9.31 -75.14 -2.41
C GLY A 19 8.96 -76.10 -1.27
N THR A 20 9.70 -76.10 -0.15
CA THR A 20 9.36 -76.93 1.04
C THR A 20 8.54 -76.18 2.09
N LEU A 21 8.26 -74.90 1.86
CA LEU A 21 7.38 -74.13 2.73
C LEU A 21 5.96 -74.31 2.21
N GLU A 22 5.15 -75.07 2.94
CA GLU A 22 3.70 -75.09 2.71
C GLU A 22 3.17 -73.67 2.89
N ARG A 23 2.49 -73.14 1.87
CA ARG A 23 1.89 -71.81 1.88
C ARG A 23 0.37 -71.96 1.89
N PRO A 24 -0.24 -72.43 2.99
CA PRO A 24 -1.68 -72.70 3.03
C PRO A 24 -2.53 -71.46 2.67
N TRP A 25 -2.02 -70.25 2.94
CA TRP A 25 -2.62 -68.98 2.54
C TRP A 25 -2.69 -68.72 1.02
N MET A 26 -2.05 -69.56 0.20
CA MET A 26 -2.15 -69.52 -1.27
C MET A 26 -3.25 -70.44 -1.82
N HIS A 27 -3.72 -71.40 -1.03
CA HIS A 27 -4.71 -72.40 -1.44
C HIS A 27 -6.11 -72.08 -0.93
N ASP A 28 -6.22 -71.65 0.33
CA ASP A 28 -7.47 -71.21 0.93
C ASP A 28 -7.46 -69.70 1.14
N ARG A 29 -8.23 -68.96 0.33
CA ARG A 29 -8.48 -67.53 0.55
C ARG A 29 -9.52 -67.37 1.65
N ASP A 30 -9.16 -66.75 2.77
CA ASP A 30 -10.15 -66.32 3.76
C ASP A 30 -11.12 -65.34 3.06
N PRO A 31 -12.44 -65.59 3.08
CA PRO A 31 -13.42 -64.65 2.54
C PRO A 31 -13.26 -63.22 3.09
N ARG A 32 -12.70 -63.10 4.30
CA ARG A 32 -12.46 -61.83 4.99
C ARG A 32 -11.26 -61.04 4.46
N ASP A 33 -10.33 -61.66 3.75
CA ASP A 33 -9.15 -60.99 3.18
C ASP A 33 -9.53 -59.87 2.19
N LYS A 34 -10.68 -60.01 1.51
CA LYS A 34 -11.21 -58.98 0.63
C LYS A 34 -11.41 -57.66 1.37
N TRP A 35 -11.80 -57.68 2.65
CA TRP A 35 -12.02 -56.49 3.45
C TRP A 35 -10.73 -55.73 3.76
N HIS A 36 -9.58 -56.41 3.85
CA HIS A 36 -8.28 -55.75 4.03
C HIS A 36 -7.86 -54.91 2.82
N THR A 37 -8.40 -55.20 1.64
CA THR A 37 -8.19 -54.37 0.43
C THR A 37 -9.35 -53.38 0.23
N ILE A 38 -10.59 -53.83 0.46
CA ILE A 38 -11.80 -53.00 0.26
C ILE A 38 -11.85 -51.83 1.24
N ILE A 39 -11.55 -52.01 2.53
CA ILE A 39 -11.65 -50.94 3.54
C ILE A 39 -10.68 -49.78 3.21
N PRO A 40 -9.38 -50.01 2.92
CA PRO A 40 -8.49 -48.93 2.46
C PRO A 40 -8.93 -48.28 1.15
N CYS A 41 -9.45 -49.05 0.18
CA CYS A 41 -9.95 -48.49 -1.07
C CYS A 41 -11.19 -47.60 -0.86
N ILE A 42 -12.11 -47.99 0.04
CA ILE A 42 -13.24 -47.15 0.45
C ILE A 42 -12.72 -45.89 1.14
N GLY A 43 -11.75 -46.02 2.05
CA GLY A 43 -11.13 -44.88 2.72
C GLY A 43 -10.50 -43.87 1.74
N LEU A 44 -9.78 -44.37 0.72
CA LEU A 44 -9.22 -43.54 -0.36
C LEU A 44 -10.32 -42.87 -1.19
N ALA A 45 -11.35 -43.61 -1.58
CA ALA A 45 -12.47 -43.06 -2.34
C ALA A 45 -13.21 -41.97 -1.55
N VAL A 46 -13.50 -42.21 -0.27
CA VAL A 46 -14.09 -41.22 0.64
C VAL A 46 -13.17 -40.00 0.78
N GLY A 47 -11.87 -40.21 0.94
CA GLY A 47 -10.89 -39.12 1.01
C GLY A 47 -10.91 -38.25 -0.25
N VAL A 48 -10.92 -38.86 -1.45
CA VAL A 48 -11.02 -38.12 -2.72
C VAL A 48 -12.34 -37.36 -2.83
N VAL A 49 -13.46 -37.96 -2.41
CA VAL A 49 -14.77 -37.29 -2.40
C VAL A 49 -14.78 -36.09 -1.44
N ILE A 50 -14.20 -36.23 -0.25
CA ILE A 50 -14.09 -35.12 0.72
C ILE A 50 -13.20 -34.02 0.15
N CYS A 51 -12.04 -34.35 -0.42
CA CYS A 51 -11.17 -33.36 -1.06
C CYS A 51 -11.88 -32.63 -2.22
N ALA A 52 -12.59 -33.36 -3.07
CA ALA A 52 -13.36 -32.77 -4.16
C ALA A 52 -14.46 -31.86 -3.64
N PHE A 53 -15.16 -32.25 -2.57
CA PHE A 53 -16.16 -31.42 -1.91
C PHE A 53 -15.54 -30.14 -1.32
N LEU A 54 -14.43 -30.24 -0.60
CA LEU A 54 -13.74 -29.08 -0.01
C LEU A 54 -13.21 -28.12 -1.10
N ILE A 55 -12.69 -28.64 -2.21
CA ILE A 55 -12.27 -27.83 -3.36
C ILE A 55 -13.49 -27.15 -3.98
N TRP A 56 -14.59 -27.88 -4.19
CA TRP A 56 -15.81 -27.32 -4.75
C TRP A 56 -16.43 -26.24 -3.85
N ASP A 57 -16.49 -26.48 -2.53
CA ASP A 57 -17.01 -25.52 -1.54
C ASP A 57 -16.10 -24.28 -1.45
N GLY A 58 -14.78 -24.48 -1.48
CA GLY A 58 -13.80 -23.41 -1.58
C GLY A 58 -13.96 -22.56 -2.86
N LEU A 59 -14.15 -23.20 -4.02
CA LEU A 59 -14.35 -22.49 -5.29
C LEU A 59 -15.68 -21.73 -5.34
N ARG A 60 -16.74 -22.32 -4.79
CA ARG A 60 -18.08 -21.71 -4.69
C ARG A 60 -18.10 -20.51 -3.75
N SER A 61 -17.32 -20.54 -2.67
CA SER A 61 -17.28 -19.46 -1.67
C SER A 61 -16.45 -18.26 -2.13
N VAL A 62 -15.67 -18.38 -3.21
CA VAL A 62 -14.97 -17.24 -3.82
C VAL A 62 -15.98 -16.28 -4.44
N VAL A 63 -16.09 -15.09 -3.86
CA VAL A 63 -16.94 -14.03 -4.42
C VAL A 63 -16.32 -13.52 -5.73
N THR A 64 -17.04 -13.71 -6.83
CA THR A 64 -16.70 -13.10 -8.11
C THR A 64 -17.48 -11.79 -8.26
N HIS A 65 -16.80 -10.68 -7.99
CA HIS A 65 -17.35 -9.36 -8.26
C HIS A 65 -17.23 -9.04 -9.75
N LYS A 66 -18.25 -8.38 -10.29
CA LYS A 66 -18.20 -7.76 -11.61
C LYS A 66 -17.77 -6.30 -11.47
N TYR A 67 -17.02 -5.80 -12.44
CA TYR A 67 -16.49 -4.45 -12.37
C TYR A 67 -16.62 -3.69 -13.69
N CYS A 68 -16.82 -2.37 -13.60
CA CYS A 68 -16.77 -1.46 -14.74
C CYS A 68 -15.45 -0.68 -14.73
N PRO A 69 -14.79 -0.47 -15.88
CA PRO A 69 -13.61 0.37 -15.95
C PRO A 69 -13.94 1.83 -15.64
N VAL A 70 -13.13 2.48 -14.80
CA VAL A 70 -13.23 3.91 -14.45
C VAL A 70 -12.06 4.70 -15.00
N LEU A 71 -10.85 4.16 -14.83
CA LEU A 71 -9.62 4.76 -15.34
C LEU A 71 -8.71 3.65 -15.88
N GLU A 72 -8.15 3.88 -17.06
CA GLU A 72 -7.03 3.12 -17.60
C GLU A 72 -6.03 4.13 -18.16
N GLU A 73 -4.89 4.24 -17.48
CA GLU A 73 -3.80 5.15 -17.83
C GLU A 73 -2.53 4.32 -18.03
N ASP A 74 -1.94 4.42 -19.22
CA ASP A 74 -0.72 3.73 -19.62
C ASP A 74 0.45 4.70 -19.90
N PHE A 75 0.20 6.01 -19.79
CA PHE A 75 1.14 7.09 -20.03
C PHE A 75 1.84 7.07 -21.42
N LEU A 76 1.40 6.24 -22.37
CA LEU A 76 2.02 6.15 -23.70
C LEU A 76 1.84 7.46 -24.49
N ALA A 77 0.73 8.16 -24.24
CA ALA A 77 0.42 9.45 -24.85
C ALA A 77 1.00 10.67 -24.08
N GLY A 78 1.78 10.45 -23.02
CA GLY A 78 2.30 11.51 -22.16
C GLY A 78 1.41 11.81 -20.95
N PHE A 79 1.66 12.93 -20.28
CA PHE A 79 0.91 13.32 -19.08
C PHE A 79 -0.49 13.85 -19.43
N ASN A 80 -1.54 13.19 -18.96
CA ASN A 80 -2.92 13.60 -19.20
C ASN A 80 -3.46 14.53 -18.11
N GLY A 81 -3.38 15.84 -18.33
CA GLY A 81 -3.90 16.86 -17.40
C GLY A 81 -5.43 16.88 -17.23
N LYS A 82 -6.20 16.13 -18.03
CA LYS A 82 -7.64 15.95 -17.80
C LYS A 82 -7.92 14.86 -16.76
N VAL A 83 -6.98 13.94 -16.58
CA VAL A 83 -7.06 12.88 -15.56
C VAL A 83 -6.35 13.34 -14.30
N TRP A 84 -5.12 13.82 -14.43
CA TRP A 84 -4.24 14.11 -13.31
C TRP A 84 -4.12 15.60 -13.05
N SER A 85 -4.39 16.00 -11.81
CA SER A 85 -4.11 17.34 -11.30
C SER A 85 -2.79 17.34 -10.54
N LYS A 86 -1.92 18.32 -10.78
CA LYS A 86 -0.69 18.54 -10.00
C LYS A 86 -0.98 19.50 -8.84
N GLU A 87 -0.61 19.13 -7.63
CA GLU A 87 -0.72 19.99 -6.44
C GLU A 87 0.49 20.92 -6.32
N VAL A 88 0.27 22.14 -5.84
CA VAL A 88 1.29 23.19 -5.67
C VAL A 88 1.17 23.79 -4.28
N GLU A 89 2.11 23.42 -3.41
CA GLU A 89 2.06 23.77 -1.99
C GLU A 89 3.46 23.79 -1.35
N VAL A 90 3.59 24.53 -0.23
CA VAL A 90 4.79 24.62 0.62
C VAL A 90 4.52 24.25 2.09
N GLY A 91 3.27 23.92 2.43
CA GLY A 91 2.79 23.74 3.81
C GLY A 91 3.21 22.44 4.50
N GLY A 92 3.78 21.49 3.77
CA GLY A 92 4.27 20.23 4.32
C GLY A 92 3.18 19.21 4.65
N PHE A 93 1.98 19.37 4.07
CA PHE A 93 0.89 18.36 4.01
C PHE A 93 0.48 17.74 5.35
N GLY A 94 0.65 18.47 6.46
CA GLY A 94 0.32 17.99 7.81
C GLY A 94 1.39 17.12 8.47
N ASN A 95 2.37 16.62 7.72
CA ASN A 95 3.48 15.80 8.24
C ASN A 95 4.79 16.59 8.43
N GLY A 96 4.78 17.90 8.15
CA GLY A 96 5.97 18.75 8.24
C GLY A 96 6.99 18.44 7.16
N GLU A 97 6.53 17.99 6.00
CA GLU A 97 7.35 17.54 4.88
C GLU A 97 8.20 18.68 4.30
N PHE A 98 9.36 18.33 3.72
CA PHE A 98 10.37 19.31 3.33
C PHE A 98 10.28 19.75 1.88
N GLN A 99 9.50 19.08 1.04
CA GLN A 99 9.33 19.45 -0.35
C GLN A 99 8.33 20.59 -0.54
N GLN A 100 8.60 21.42 -1.54
CA GLN A 100 7.58 22.18 -2.25
C GLN A 100 7.04 21.28 -3.37
N THR A 101 5.74 21.14 -3.51
CA THR A 101 5.15 20.51 -4.69
C THR A 101 5.01 21.51 -5.83
N THR A 102 5.29 21.08 -7.07
CA THR A 102 5.29 21.96 -8.24
C THR A 102 4.34 21.44 -9.32
N ASN A 103 3.89 22.34 -10.18
CA ASN A 103 3.11 22.01 -11.38
C ASN A 103 3.95 21.93 -12.65
N THR A 104 5.27 22.08 -12.56
CA THR A 104 6.17 22.05 -13.70
C THR A 104 6.51 20.61 -14.10
N ASP A 105 7.13 20.45 -15.26
CA ASP A 105 7.61 19.15 -15.73
C ASP A 105 9.00 18.79 -15.15
N GLU A 106 9.48 19.58 -14.18
CA GLU A 106 10.73 19.28 -13.47
C GLU A 106 10.57 18.06 -12.56
N ASN A 107 9.44 17.98 -11.85
CA ASN A 107 9.19 16.97 -10.84
C ASN A 107 8.18 15.90 -11.26
N VAL A 108 7.31 16.20 -12.23
CA VAL A 108 6.38 15.22 -12.83
C VAL A 108 6.41 15.33 -14.33
N PHE A 109 6.92 14.28 -14.98
CA PHE A 109 6.99 14.20 -16.43
C PHE A 109 6.83 12.76 -16.88
N VAL A 110 6.51 12.56 -18.16
CA VAL A 110 6.44 11.23 -18.76
C VAL A 110 7.63 11.08 -19.71
N ARG A 111 8.33 9.95 -19.60
CA ARG A 111 9.43 9.59 -20.49
C ARG A 111 9.29 8.11 -20.85
N ASP A 112 9.39 7.79 -22.14
CA ASP A 112 9.29 6.43 -22.66
C ASP A 112 8.03 5.67 -22.21
N GLY A 113 6.89 6.37 -22.11
CA GLY A 113 5.63 5.79 -21.66
C GLY A 113 5.55 5.48 -20.17
N VAL A 114 6.44 6.06 -19.36
CA VAL A 114 6.47 5.89 -17.90
C VAL A 114 6.40 7.27 -17.24
N LEU A 115 5.49 7.42 -16.29
CA LEU A 115 5.40 8.60 -15.45
C LEU A 115 6.55 8.59 -14.44
N HIS A 116 7.29 9.69 -14.34
CA HIS A 116 8.32 9.91 -13.34
C HIS A 116 7.85 10.97 -12.34
N ILE A 117 7.92 10.64 -11.06
CA ILE A 117 7.81 11.62 -9.96
C ILE A 117 9.18 11.73 -9.31
N LYS A 118 9.87 12.84 -9.56
CA LYS A 118 11.28 13.02 -9.23
C LYS A 118 11.50 14.23 -8.31
N PRO A 119 11.90 14.04 -7.05
CA PRO A 119 12.37 15.13 -6.22
C PRO A 119 13.70 15.71 -6.73
N THR A 120 13.85 17.02 -6.61
CA THR A 120 15.04 17.79 -6.99
C THR A 120 15.42 18.76 -5.87
N LEU A 121 16.68 19.21 -5.83
CA LEU A 121 17.10 20.24 -4.88
C LEU A 121 16.43 21.58 -5.21
N GLN A 122 16.16 22.37 -4.17
CA GLN A 122 15.78 23.76 -4.34
C GLN A 122 16.97 24.61 -4.82
N ASP A 123 16.68 25.74 -5.45
CA ASP A 123 17.69 26.76 -5.74
C ASP A 123 18.33 27.27 -4.43
N ALA A 124 19.65 27.12 -4.32
CA ALA A 124 20.43 27.55 -3.17
C ALA A 124 20.26 29.05 -2.88
N ALA A 125 20.05 29.89 -3.90
CA ALA A 125 19.85 31.32 -3.71
C ALA A 125 18.60 31.64 -2.86
N LEU A 126 17.55 30.82 -2.95
CA LEU A 126 16.31 30.96 -2.17
C LEU A 126 16.46 30.49 -0.72
N ILE A 127 17.47 29.65 -0.45
CA ILE A 127 17.74 29.05 0.86
C ILE A 127 18.78 29.86 1.64
N GLU A 128 19.76 30.44 0.93
CA GLU A 128 20.92 31.11 1.51
C GLU A 128 20.70 32.62 1.72
N ASN A 129 19.67 33.20 1.11
CA ASN A 129 19.32 34.62 1.22
C ASN A 129 17.89 34.83 1.73
N ASP A 130 17.65 35.94 2.42
CA ASP A 130 16.30 36.35 2.85
C ASP A 130 15.36 36.43 1.64
N THR A 131 14.37 35.55 1.62
CA THR A 131 13.53 35.31 0.44
C THR A 131 12.10 35.00 0.86
N VAL A 132 11.14 35.33 0.01
CA VAL A 132 9.74 34.92 0.15
C VAL A 132 9.33 34.14 -1.10
N ILE A 133 8.90 32.89 -0.93
CA ILE A 133 8.17 32.15 -1.95
C ILE A 133 6.68 32.40 -1.71
N ASP A 134 6.08 33.17 -2.61
CA ASP A 134 4.62 33.40 -2.65
C ASP A 134 4.03 32.75 -3.90
N LEU A 135 3.23 31.70 -3.67
CA LEU A 135 2.53 30.91 -4.68
C LEU A 135 1.09 31.41 -4.92
N ARG A 136 0.62 32.41 -4.16
CA ARG A 136 -0.71 32.98 -4.34
C ARG A 136 -0.77 33.67 -5.72
N GLY A 137 -1.83 33.37 -6.47
CA GLY A 137 -1.93 33.82 -7.88
C GLY A 137 -1.01 33.08 -8.85
N LYS A 138 -0.21 32.11 -8.38
CA LYS A 138 0.66 31.24 -9.21
C LYS A 138 0.20 29.78 -9.22
N GLY A 139 -1.08 29.55 -8.93
CA GLY A 139 -1.69 28.23 -8.95
C GLY A 139 -1.49 27.42 -7.68
N CYS A 140 -1.26 28.05 -6.52
CA CYS A 140 -1.29 27.35 -5.23
C CYS A 140 -2.62 26.59 -5.07
N THR A 141 -2.53 25.31 -4.70
CA THR A 141 -3.69 24.44 -4.46
C THR A 141 -4.09 24.36 -2.98
N GLY A 142 -3.24 24.86 -2.09
CA GLY A 142 -3.53 24.99 -0.67
C GLY A 142 -4.68 25.95 -0.39
N THR A 143 -5.36 25.70 0.73
CA THR A 143 -6.49 26.52 1.22
C THR A 143 -6.08 27.52 2.30
N LYS A 144 -4.95 27.28 2.98
CA LYS A 144 -4.43 28.15 4.04
C LYS A 144 -3.27 28.99 3.55
N PHE A 145 -2.97 30.06 4.29
CA PHE A 145 -1.91 30.99 3.90
C PHE A 145 -0.53 30.34 3.93
N GLU A 146 -0.24 29.57 4.99
CA GLU A 146 1.00 28.83 5.21
C GLU A 146 1.24 27.70 4.18
N GLU A 147 0.19 27.27 3.50
CA GLU A 147 0.26 26.28 2.41
C GLU A 147 0.75 26.94 1.11
N CYS A 148 0.60 28.25 0.96
CA CYS A 148 0.95 28.99 -0.26
C CYS A 148 2.14 29.95 -0.11
N VAL A 149 2.55 30.28 1.12
CA VAL A 149 3.60 31.26 1.38
C VAL A 149 4.60 30.70 2.38
N THR A 150 5.88 30.75 2.02
CA THR A 150 6.98 30.35 2.89
C THR A 150 8.15 31.31 2.75
N VAL A 151 9.01 31.39 3.77
CA VAL A 151 10.07 32.39 3.85
C VAL A 151 11.40 31.79 4.29
N THR A 152 12.48 32.35 3.75
CA THR A 152 13.82 32.21 4.30
C THR A 152 14.13 33.45 5.11
N ASN A 153 14.55 33.25 6.36
CA ASN A 153 15.03 34.28 7.25
C ASN A 153 16.37 33.83 7.84
N THR A 154 17.44 34.43 7.34
CA THR A 154 18.83 34.12 7.68
C THR A 154 19.15 34.43 9.14
N THR A 155 18.44 35.37 9.76
CA THR A 155 18.65 35.77 11.16
C THR A 155 18.18 34.69 12.15
N ASN A 156 16.97 34.15 11.97
CA ASN A 156 16.43 33.11 12.87
C ASN A 156 16.74 31.67 12.40
N GLY A 157 17.13 31.51 11.14
CA GLY A 157 17.51 30.23 10.53
C GLY A 157 16.36 29.43 9.93
N THR A 158 15.17 30.04 9.76
CA THR A 158 14.07 29.47 8.99
C THR A 158 14.42 29.54 7.50
N ILE A 159 14.14 28.46 6.77
CA ILE A 159 14.34 28.40 5.32
C ILE A 159 13.07 27.97 4.62
N VAL A 160 12.92 28.35 3.35
CA VAL A 160 11.94 27.73 2.45
C VAL A 160 12.23 26.24 2.24
N ASN A 161 11.32 25.55 1.58
CA ASN A 161 11.41 24.11 1.32
C ASN A 161 12.72 23.77 0.57
N PRO A 162 13.62 22.96 1.16
CA PRO A 162 14.96 22.68 0.61
C PRO A 162 14.94 21.81 -0.64
N VAL A 163 13.80 21.22 -0.98
CA VAL A 163 13.62 20.36 -2.14
C VAL A 163 12.31 20.68 -2.83
N LYS A 164 12.24 20.36 -4.12
CA LYS A 164 11.00 20.36 -4.90
C LYS A 164 10.65 18.91 -5.21
N SER A 165 9.36 18.60 -5.24
CA SER A 165 8.85 17.30 -5.67
C SER A 165 7.46 17.50 -6.24
N ALA A 166 6.64 16.45 -6.28
CA ALA A 166 5.27 16.58 -6.72
C ALA A 166 4.35 15.56 -6.07
N ARG A 167 3.07 15.95 -6.11
CA ARG A 167 1.92 15.18 -5.68
C ARG A 167 0.85 15.38 -6.74
N ILE A 168 0.37 14.29 -7.31
CA ILE A 168 -0.68 14.31 -8.33
C ILE A 168 -1.89 13.50 -7.89
N ASN A 169 -3.07 13.89 -8.34
CA ASN A 169 -4.30 13.23 -7.94
C ASN A 169 -5.34 13.18 -9.06
N THR A 170 -6.31 12.26 -8.90
CA THR A 170 -7.42 12.07 -9.84
C THR A 170 -8.72 12.74 -9.39
N LYS A 171 -8.70 13.61 -8.37
CA LYS A 171 -9.91 14.13 -7.67
C LYS A 171 -10.97 14.70 -8.61
N LEU A 172 -10.53 15.41 -9.66
CA LEU A 172 -11.42 16.07 -10.62
C LEU A 172 -11.94 15.15 -11.74
N SER A 173 -11.38 13.96 -11.89
CA SER A 173 -11.60 13.10 -13.07
C SER A 173 -12.13 11.71 -12.72
N ALA A 174 -11.51 11.04 -11.76
CA ALA A 174 -11.77 9.64 -11.43
C ALA A 174 -11.76 9.41 -9.92
N SER A 175 -12.82 8.77 -9.43
CA SER A 175 -12.97 8.30 -8.07
C SER A 175 -13.75 6.99 -8.06
N ILE A 176 -13.55 6.15 -7.06
CA ILE A 176 -14.31 4.90 -6.88
C ILE A 176 -14.94 4.83 -5.50
N ARG A 177 -16.09 4.18 -5.41
CA ARG A 177 -16.71 3.76 -4.14
C ARG A 177 -16.84 2.26 -4.13
N PHE A 178 -15.92 1.60 -3.42
CA PHE A 178 -15.67 0.16 -3.59
C PHE A 178 -15.21 -0.17 -5.02
N GLY A 179 -14.53 -1.30 -5.21
CA GLY A 179 -13.88 -1.60 -6.46
C GLY A 179 -12.43 -2.03 -6.28
N ARG A 180 -11.64 -1.82 -7.33
CA ARG A 180 -10.24 -2.16 -7.37
C ARG A 180 -9.42 -1.00 -7.94
N VAL A 181 -8.28 -0.71 -7.34
CA VAL A 181 -7.24 0.13 -7.96
C VAL A 181 -5.96 -0.67 -8.03
N GLU A 182 -5.27 -0.62 -9.17
CA GLU A 182 -3.95 -1.19 -9.36
C GLU A 182 -3.02 -0.13 -9.95
N VAL A 183 -1.88 0.06 -9.29
CA VAL A 183 -0.81 0.94 -9.72
C VAL A 183 0.44 0.10 -9.94
N VAL A 184 0.91 0.04 -11.18
CA VAL A 184 2.17 -0.64 -11.51
C VAL A 184 3.29 0.38 -11.40
N ALA A 185 4.08 0.30 -10.33
CA ALA A 185 5.12 1.27 -10.04
C ALA A 185 6.41 0.62 -9.54
N LYS A 186 7.52 1.31 -9.76
CA LYS A 186 8.80 1.07 -9.10
C LYS A 186 9.07 2.23 -8.16
N LEU A 187 9.22 1.93 -6.88
CA LEU A 187 9.37 2.94 -5.84
C LEU A 187 10.81 3.47 -5.80
N PRO A 188 11.04 4.74 -5.40
CA PRO A 188 12.37 5.31 -5.30
C PRO A 188 13.24 4.62 -4.24
N ALA A 189 14.55 4.67 -4.43
CA ALA A 189 15.55 4.45 -3.40
C ALA A 189 16.42 5.70 -3.25
N GLY A 190 16.64 6.10 -2.01
CA GLY A 190 17.34 7.32 -1.63
C GLY A 190 16.96 7.72 -0.22
N ASP A 191 17.93 8.23 0.53
CA ASP A 191 17.71 8.59 1.92
C ASP A 191 16.67 9.69 2.04
N TRP A 192 15.79 9.57 3.04
CA TRP A 192 14.78 10.56 3.40
C TRP A 192 13.67 10.76 2.37
N ILE A 193 13.57 9.90 1.36
CA ILE A 193 12.45 9.90 0.40
C ILE A 193 11.28 9.10 0.97
N TRP A 194 10.06 9.57 0.76
CA TRP A 194 8.82 8.92 1.19
C TRP A 194 7.82 8.90 0.03
N PRO A 195 7.84 7.87 -0.83
CA PRO A 195 6.83 7.68 -1.86
C PRO A 195 5.55 7.09 -1.27
N ALA A 196 4.40 7.53 -1.81
CA ALA A 196 3.09 7.02 -1.41
C ALA A 196 2.15 6.79 -2.61
N ILE A 197 1.35 5.75 -2.49
CA ILE A 197 0.22 5.40 -3.36
C ILE A 197 -0.99 5.21 -2.45
N TRP A 198 -1.96 6.11 -2.53
CA TRP A 198 -2.99 6.23 -1.51
C TRP A 198 -4.23 6.92 -2.04
N LEU A 199 -5.31 6.90 -1.26
CA LEU A 199 -6.56 7.52 -1.63
C LEU A 199 -7.11 8.40 -0.52
N LEU A 200 -7.71 9.51 -0.93
CA LEU A 200 -8.50 10.39 -0.07
C LEU A 200 -9.97 10.45 -0.53
N PRO A 201 -10.91 10.74 0.37
CA PRO A 201 -12.31 10.89 0.02
C PRO A 201 -12.49 12.11 -0.88
N LYS A 202 -13.29 11.96 -1.94
CA LYS A 202 -13.64 13.07 -2.84
C LYS A 202 -14.30 14.21 -2.09
N ASP A 203 -15.20 13.86 -1.19
CA ASP A 203 -15.96 14.77 -0.34
C ASP A 203 -15.71 14.48 1.15
N ASN A 204 -15.48 15.53 1.93
CA ASN A 204 -15.28 15.44 3.38
C ASN A 204 -16.62 15.29 4.13
N LYS A 205 -17.41 14.28 3.80
CA LYS A 205 -18.78 14.06 4.30
C LYS A 205 -18.87 14.00 5.83
N TYR A 206 -17.87 13.43 6.48
CA TYR A 206 -17.83 13.28 7.94
C TYR A 206 -17.02 14.40 8.63
N GLY A 207 -16.59 15.40 7.87
CA GLY A 207 -15.73 16.50 8.31
C GLY A 207 -14.27 16.30 7.94
N ASP A 208 -13.41 17.16 8.47
CA ASP A 208 -11.98 17.19 8.18
C ASP A 208 -11.28 15.88 8.56
N TRP A 209 -10.12 15.66 7.92
CA TRP A 209 -9.27 14.52 8.18
C TRP A 209 -8.98 14.32 9.69
N PRO A 210 -8.99 13.08 10.21
CA PRO A 210 -9.19 11.80 9.53
C PRO A 210 -10.66 11.32 9.54
N ARG A 211 -11.65 12.21 9.80
CA ARG A 211 -13.05 11.79 9.97
C ARG A 211 -13.66 11.18 8.71
N SER A 212 -13.22 11.64 7.54
CA SER A 212 -13.71 11.17 6.24
C SER A 212 -12.86 10.05 5.65
N GLY A 213 -11.82 9.60 6.35
CA GLY A 213 -11.00 8.44 5.99
C GLY A 213 -9.79 8.77 5.10
N GLU A 214 -8.83 7.86 5.09
CA GLU A 214 -7.68 7.78 4.17
C GLU A 214 -7.34 6.30 3.96
N ILE A 215 -6.93 5.93 2.75
CA ILE A 215 -6.56 4.55 2.43
C ILE A 215 -5.17 4.54 1.81
N ASP A 216 -4.18 4.03 2.54
CA ASP A 216 -2.82 3.91 2.04
C ASP A 216 -2.61 2.54 1.43
N ILE A 217 -2.47 2.49 0.10
CA ILE A 217 -2.17 1.24 -0.60
C ILE A 217 -0.73 0.85 -0.32
N ALA A 218 0.20 1.79 -0.50
CA ALA A 218 1.61 1.54 -0.28
C ALA A 218 2.36 2.82 0.07
N GLU A 219 2.95 2.83 1.25
CA GLU A 219 3.97 3.81 1.67
C GLU A 219 5.27 3.10 1.99
N THR A 220 6.41 3.74 1.71
CA THR A 220 7.72 3.19 2.07
C THR A 220 8.71 4.29 2.42
N ARG A 221 9.83 3.91 3.02
CA ARG A 221 11.00 4.79 3.15
C ARG A 221 11.95 4.44 2.01
N GLY A 222 12.40 5.45 1.27
CA GLY A 222 13.42 5.28 0.23
C GLY A 222 14.79 4.86 0.78
N ASN A 223 15.03 5.05 2.08
CA ASN A 223 16.27 4.65 2.74
C ASN A 223 16.59 3.17 2.48
N ASN A 224 17.87 2.82 2.61
CA ASN A 224 18.33 1.46 2.44
C ASN A 224 17.58 0.47 3.35
N TRP A 225 17.48 -0.80 2.92
CA TRP A 225 16.81 -1.88 3.65
C TRP A 225 17.32 -2.09 5.10
N THR A 226 18.50 -1.57 5.43
CA THR A 226 19.08 -1.55 6.79
C THR A 226 18.43 -0.53 7.73
N TYR A 227 17.53 0.34 7.24
CA TYR A 227 16.83 1.30 8.09
C TYR A 227 16.03 0.56 9.19
N PRO A 228 16.17 0.92 10.48
CA PRO A 228 15.66 0.12 11.60
C PRO A 228 14.15 -0.18 11.57
N GLN A 229 13.35 0.73 11.02
CA GLN A 229 11.88 0.58 10.94
C GLN A 229 11.38 0.02 9.59
N GLY A 230 12.31 -0.41 8.72
CA GLY A 230 12.07 -0.83 7.34
C GLY A 230 12.36 0.29 6.35
N GLY A 231 13.26 0.02 5.40
CA GLY A 231 13.59 0.91 4.27
C GLY A 231 12.83 0.51 3.00
N ASN A 232 13.51 0.63 1.86
CA ASN A 232 12.98 0.37 0.52
C ASN A 232 12.56 -1.10 0.26
N ASN A 233 12.75 -1.99 1.21
CA ASN A 233 12.31 -3.39 1.20
C ASN A 233 11.01 -3.63 1.98
N VAL A 234 10.42 -2.60 2.58
CA VAL A 234 9.18 -2.68 3.38
C VAL A 234 8.18 -1.67 2.87
N ILE A 235 6.96 -2.11 2.60
CA ILE A 235 5.81 -1.22 2.39
C ILE A 235 4.90 -1.28 3.60
N SER A 236 4.18 -0.20 3.84
CA SER A 236 3.10 -0.05 4.82
C SER A 236 1.80 0.17 4.06
N SER A 237 0.72 -0.48 4.52
CA SER A 237 -0.64 -0.11 4.16
C SER A 237 -1.39 0.22 5.44
N ALA A 238 -2.25 1.23 5.40
CA ALA A 238 -3.00 1.70 6.56
C ALA A 238 -4.37 2.24 6.14
N LEU A 239 -5.24 2.36 7.14
CA LEU A 239 -6.49 3.07 7.06
C LEU A 239 -6.48 4.15 8.13
N HIS A 240 -6.57 5.43 7.75
CA HIS A 240 -6.70 6.51 8.71
C HIS A 240 -8.18 6.78 8.99
N PHE A 241 -8.51 6.92 10.27
CA PHE A 241 -9.87 7.16 10.74
C PHE A 241 -9.82 7.66 12.18
N GLY A 242 -10.65 8.65 12.51
CA GLY A 242 -10.72 9.13 13.90
C GLY A 242 -11.51 10.41 14.05
N PRO A 243 -11.77 10.85 15.30
CA PRO A 243 -12.53 12.07 15.56
C PRO A 243 -11.76 13.36 15.28
N ASN A 244 -10.42 13.34 15.22
CA ASN A 244 -9.57 14.47 14.87
C ASN A 244 -8.12 14.00 14.61
N ALA A 245 -7.28 14.88 14.09
CA ALA A 245 -5.88 14.58 13.76
C ALA A 245 -5.03 14.07 14.94
N LYS A 246 -5.36 14.44 16.18
CA LYS A 246 -4.63 13.98 17.39
C LYS A 246 -5.04 12.56 17.82
N ASN A 247 -6.21 12.11 17.38
CA ASN A 247 -6.75 10.79 17.70
C ASN A 247 -6.96 9.99 16.41
N ASP A 248 -5.96 10.01 15.55
CA ASP A 248 -5.98 9.18 14.37
C ASP A 248 -5.73 7.70 14.74
N GLY A 249 -6.60 6.84 14.23
CA GLY A 249 -6.66 5.41 14.50
C GLY A 249 -5.77 4.55 13.61
N TRP A 250 -4.99 5.15 12.70
CA TRP A 250 -4.16 4.46 11.69
C TRP A 250 -3.34 3.30 12.25
N TRP A 251 -2.74 3.47 13.43
CA TRP A 251 -1.86 2.50 14.06
C TRP A 251 -2.55 1.17 14.40
N ARG A 252 -3.89 1.15 14.46
CA ARG A 252 -4.66 -0.08 14.65
C ARG A 252 -4.77 -0.91 13.38
N ASN A 253 -4.62 -0.27 12.22
CA ASN A 253 -4.77 -0.90 10.91
C ASN A 253 -3.51 -0.82 10.03
N ASN A 254 -2.40 -0.33 10.56
CA ASN A 254 -1.13 -0.35 9.85
C ASN A 254 -0.56 -1.77 9.81
N VAL A 255 -0.33 -2.26 8.59
CA VAL A 255 0.36 -3.52 8.36
C VAL A 255 1.55 -3.29 7.44
N LYS A 256 2.71 -3.78 7.87
CA LYS A 256 3.96 -3.73 7.10
C LYS A 256 4.23 -5.05 6.39
N ARG A 257 4.59 -5.00 5.11
CA ARG A 257 5.02 -6.16 4.33
C ARG A 257 6.44 -5.97 3.83
N ARG A 258 7.34 -6.81 4.35
CA ARG A 258 8.69 -6.96 3.82
C ARG A 258 8.68 -7.84 2.58
N THR A 259 9.43 -7.43 1.55
CA THR A 259 9.68 -8.25 0.36
C THR A 259 10.76 -9.32 0.61
N LEU A 260 10.83 -10.35 -0.24
CA LEU A 260 11.78 -11.45 -0.12
C LEU A 260 12.95 -11.27 -1.08
N HIS A 261 14.17 -11.15 -0.55
CA HIS A 261 15.43 -11.08 -1.31
C HIS A 261 15.49 -10.00 -2.40
N THR A 262 14.73 -8.91 -2.25
CA THR A 262 14.71 -7.78 -3.20
C THR A 262 14.32 -6.49 -2.47
N THR A 263 14.07 -5.41 -3.22
CA THR A 263 13.48 -4.15 -2.75
C THR A 263 12.32 -3.76 -3.66
N TYR A 264 11.43 -2.89 -3.20
CA TYR A 264 10.38 -2.32 -4.05
C TYR A 264 10.92 -1.29 -5.06
N SER A 265 12.22 -0.96 -4.95
CA SER A 265 12.97 -0.13 -5.90
C SER A 265 13.71 -0.93 -6.98
N ALA A 266 13.79 -2.26 -6.86
CA ALA A 266 14.53 -3.10 -7.81
C ALA A 266 13.84 -3.22 -9.17
N GLY A 267 12.51 -3.08 -9.22
CA GLY A 267 11.72 -3.21 -10.44
C GLY A 267 10.25 -2.85 -10.21
N PHE A 268 9.45 -2.96 -11.27
CA PHE A 268 8.02 -2.69 -11.20
C PHE A 268 7.30 -3.74 -10.35
N ASN A 269 6.44 -3.25 -9.48
CA ASN A 269 5.51 -4.04 -8.68
C ASN A 269 4.09 -3.51 -8.89
N THR A 270 3.10 -4.38 -8.75
CA THR A 270 1.69 -3.96 -8.77
C THR A 270 1.23 -3.71 -7.35
N PHE A 271 0.91 -2.47 -6.98
CA PHE A 271 0.31 -2.13 -5.71
C PHE A 271 -1.19 -2.00 -5.91
N GLY A 272 -1.96 -2.77 -5.15
CA GLY A 272 -3.40 -2.84 -5.37
C GLY A 272 -4.22 -2.76 -4.09
N ILE A 273 -5.44 -2.25 -4.24
CA ILE A 273 -6.50 -2.26 -3.24
C ILE A 273 -7.72 -2.93 -3.86
N GLU A 274 -8.41 -3.73 -3.07
CA GLU A 274 -9.76 -4.17 -3.39
C GLU A 274 -10.65 -3.94 -2.19
N ALA A 275 -11.70 -3.16 -2.41
CA ALA A 275 -12.75 -2.90 -1.44
C ALA A 275 -14.06 -3.45 -2.00
N SER A 276 -14.79 -4.20 -1.20
CA SER A 276 -16.03 -4.83 -1.63
C SER A 276 -17.15 -4.65 -0.63
N LEU A 277 -18.33 -4.32 -1.17
CA LEU A 277 -19.59 -4.49 -0.47
C LEU A 277 -20.44 -5.55 -1.16
N ALA A 278 -20.38 -6.79 -0.68
CA ALA A 278 -21.34 -7.79 -1.11
C ALA A 278 -22.63 -7.62 -0.31
N ILE A 279 -23.77 -7.47 -1.01
CA ILE A 279 -25.11 -7.41 -0.40
C ILE A 279 -25.43 -8.72 0.38
N TRP A 280 -24.71 -9.81 0.08
CA TRP A 280 -24.90 -11.14 0.66
C TRP A 280 -23.62 -11.79 1.23
N ASN A 281 -22.47 -11.09 1.27
CA ASN A 281 -21.18 -11.65 1.73
C ASN A 281 -20.36 -10.65 2.56
N GLU A 282 -19.17 -11.06 3.03
CA GLU A 282 -18.28 -10.24 3.86
C GLU A 282 -17.95 -8.89 3.22
N LYS A 283 -18.00 -7.84 4.04
CA LYS A 283 -17.63 -6.47 3.69
C LYS A 283 -16.17 -6.27 4.08
N TYR A 284 -15.31 -5.95 3.13
CA TYR A 284 -13.88 -5.88 3.39
C TYR A 284 -13.18 -4.83 2.55
N ILE A 285 -11.97 -4.50 3.00
CA ILE A 285 -10.96 -3.76 2.26
C ILE A 285 -9.63 -4.46 2.47
N PHE A 286 -8.89 -4.69 1.40
CA PHE A 286 -7.55 -5.25 1.49
C PHE A 286 -6.62 -4.66 0.46
N THR A 287 -5.36 -4.51 0.84
CA THR A 287 -4.27 -4.14 -0.05
C THR A 287 -3.41 -5.35 -0.38
N TYR A 288 -2.74 -5.31 -1.51
CA TYR A 288 -1.86 -6.39 -1.96
C TYR A 288 -0.71 -5.86 -2.80
N VAL A 289 0.31 -6.70 -2.95
CA VAL A 289 1.44 -6.43 -3.83
C VAL A 289 1.65 -7.58 -4.82
N ASN A 290 1.81 -7.25 -6.10
CA ASN A 290 1.98 -8.13 -7.26
C ASN A 290 0.79 -9.04 -7.60
N THR A 291 0.19 -9.69 -6.60
CA THR A 291 -0.98 -10.56 -6.77
C THR A 291 -1.91 -10.42 -5.57
N ARG A 292 -3.22 -10.58 -5.79
CA ARG A 292 -4.26 -10.54 -4.73
C ARG A 292 -4.02 -11.56 -3.61
N LEU A 293 -3.22 -12.60 -3.86
CA LEU A 293 -2.82 -13.59 -2.85
C LEU A 293 -1.75 -13.07 -1.87
N LEU A 294 -0.95 -12.08 -2.28
CA LEU A 294 0.07 -11.45 -1.46
C LEU A 294 -0.51 -10.19 -0.80
N GLN A 295 -1.49 -10.42 0.06
CA GLN A 295 -2.12 -9.36 0.85
C GLN A 295 -1.10 -8.70 1.80
N VAL A 296 -1.26 -7.40 1.96
CA VAL A 296 -0.49 -6.58 2.92
C VAL A 296 -1.38 -6.30 4.12
N MET A 297 -2.49 -5.60 3.91
CA MET A 297 -3.50 -5.30 4.92
C MET A 297 -4.83 -5.95 4.52
N PHE A 298 -5.57 -6.48 5.48
CA PHE A 298 -6.92 -7.02 5.28
C PHE A 298 -7.80 -6.62 6.46
N THR A 299 -8.90 -5.91 6.20
CA THR A 299 -9.81 -5.38 7.20
C THR A 299 -11.23 -5.74 6.85
N GLN A 300 -11.91 -6.45 7.75
CA GLN A 300 -13.34 -6.74 7.65
C GLN A 300 -14.16 -5.71 8.43
N PHE A 301 -15.26 -5.27 7.85
CA PHE A 301 -16.17 -4.29 8.45
C PHE A 301 -17.21 -4.95 9.39
N ASN A 302 -16.73 -5.77 10.32
CA ASN A 302 -17.58 -6.56 11.24
C ASN A 302 -18.09 -5.74 12.45
N GLN A 303 -17.47 -4.60 12.73
CA GLN A 303 -17.85 -3.67 13.81
C GLN A 303 -17.64 -2.22 13.38
N PRO A 304 -18.31 -1.24 14.00
CA PRO A 304 -18.08 0.17 13.72
C PRO A 304 -16.63 0.62 13.96
N PHE A 305 -16.10 1.48 13.09
CA PHE A 305 -14.73 2.01 13.24
C PHE A 305 -14.51 2.81 14.53
N TRP A 306 -15.56 3.41 15.09
CA TRP A 306 -15.48 4.01 16.41
C TRP A 306 -15.07 3.01 17.49
N SER A 307 -15.70 1.83 17.48
CA SER A 307 -15.39 0.73 18.40
C SER A 307 -14.05 0.10 18.08
N TYR A 308 -13.71 -0.05 16.79
CA TYR A 308 -12.41 -0.54 16.34
C TYR A 308 -11.26 0.39 16.82
N GLY A 309 -11.46 1.71 16.74
CA GLY A 309 -10.52 2.76 17.13
C GLY A 309 -10.22 2.84 18.64
N LYS A 310 -11.16 2.40 19.48
CA LYS A 310 -11.11 2.54 20.96
C LYS A 310 -10.57 3.91 21.41
N PHE A 311 -11.13 4.96 20.83
CA PHE A 311 -10.73 6.33 21.14
C PHE A 311 -11.03 6.67 22.61
N PRO A 312 -10.22 7.54 23.24
CA PRO A 312 -10.49 7.98 24.61
C PRO A 312 -11.83 8.76 24.68
N LEU A 313 -12.33 8.97 25.90
CA LEU A 313 -13.55 9.76 26.09
C LEU A 313 -13.32 11.26 25.83
N SER A 314 -12.08 11.73 26.02
CA SER A 314 -11.70 13.12 25.84
C SER A 314 -10.25 13.26 25.37
N ASP A 315 -9.98 14.40 24.73
CA ASP A 315 -8.64 14.86 24.41
C ASP A 315 -7.82 15.22 25.66
N SER A 316 -6.52 15.42 25.48
CA SER A 316 -5.60 15.86 26.53
C SER A 316 -5.98 17.21 27.16
N ASN A 317 -6.75 18.04 26.46
CA ASN A 317 -7.29 19.31 26.97
C ASN A 317 -8.68 19.17 27.63
N GLY A 318 -9.19 17.94 27.80
CA GLY A 318 -10.50 17.67 28.40
C GLY A 318 -11.69 17.81 27.44
N THR A 319 -11.47 18.15 26.16
CA THR A 319 -12.56 18.23 25.17
C THR A 319 -13.11 16.84 24.92
N ARG A 320 -14.42 16.67 25.09
CA ARG A 320 -15.09 15.39 24.86
C ARG A 320 -15.00 14.99 23.38
N LEU A 321 -14.57 13.76 23.11
CA LEU A 321 -14.59 13.21 21.76
C LEU A 321 -16.00 12.74 21.41
N ILE A 322 -16.46 13.16 20.24
CA ILE A 322 -17.77 12.82 19.69
C ILE A 322 -17.56 11.87 18.52
N ASN A 323 -18.31 10.77 18.48
CA ASN A 323 -18.28 9.83 17.37
C ASN A 323 -18.86 10.50 16.11
N PRO A 324 -18.04 10.79 15.08
CA PRO A 324 -18.51 11.46 13.86
C PRO A 324 -19.44 10.56 13.02
N TRP A 325 -19.43 9.24 13.24
CA TRP A 325 -20.18 8.27 12.46
C TRP A 325 -21.41 7.73 13.18
N ALA A 326 -21.74 8.25 14.37
CA ALA A 326 -22.82 7.75 15.23
C ALA A 326 -24.17 7.63 14.50
N ASN A 327 -24.47 8.58 13.61
CA ASN A 327 -25.75 8.66 12.90
C ASN A 327 -25.80 7.80 11.63
N THR A 328 -24.69 7.15 11.25
CA THR A 328 -24.63 6.40 9.98
C THR A 328 -25.25 5.01 10.08
N GLY A 329 -25.25 4.40 11.28
CA GLY A 329 -25.63 2.99 11.46
C GLY A 329 -24.75 1.99 10.70
N SER A 330 -23.62 2.44 10.14
CA SER A 330 -22.76 1.67 9.24
C SER A 330 -21.45 1.26 9.93
N ASN A 331 -21.02 0.01 9.69
CA ASN A 331 -19.73 -0.49 10.14
C ASN A 331 -18.56 -0.08 9.22
N ILE A 332 -18.87 0.56 8.09
CA ILE A 332 -17.91 0.85 7.02
C ILE A 332 -17.40 2.28 7.14
N SER A 333 -18.24 3.20 7.64
CA SER A 333 -17.89 4.61 7.82
C SER A 333 -16.56 4.72 8.57
N PRO A 334 -15.56 5.45 8.03
CA PRO A 334 -15.70 6.44 6.95
C PRO A 334 -15.48 5.96 5.51
N PHE A 335 -15.15 4.68 5.27
CA PHE A 335 -14.74 4.16 3.95
C PHE A 335 -15.91 3.83 3.02
N ASP A 336 -17.04 4.49 3.21
CA ASP A 336 -18.28 4.26 2.48
C ASP A 336 -18.61 5.39 1.49
N GLN A 337 -17.62 6.23 1.16
CA GLN A 337 -17.70 7.33 0.20
C GLN A 337 -16.85 7.07 -1.05
N ASP A 338 -16.89 7.98 -2.02
CA ASP A 338 -15.98 7.99 -3.17
C ASP A 338 -14.57 8.41 -2.75
N PHE A 339 -13.57 7.67 -3.21
CA PHE A 339 -12.15 7.94 -2.98
C PHE A 339 -11.42 8.16 -4.31
N TYR A 340 -10.54 9.16 -4.37
CA TYR A 340 -9.68 9.45 -5.52
C TYR A 340 -8.23 9.06 -5.22
N LEU A 341 -7.49 8.73 -6.27
CA LEU A 341 -6.10 8.26 -6.16
C LEU A 341 -5.13 9.44 -6.08
N ILE A 342 -4.10 9.29 -5.25
CA ILE A 342 -2.96 10.20 -5.10
C ILE A 342 -1.67 9.41 -5.28
N LEU A 343 -0.75 10.01 -6.03
CA LEU A 343 0.61 9.53 -6.23
C LEU A 343 1.58 10.66 -5.91
N ASP A 344 2.54 10.42 -5.03
CA ASP A 344 3.53 11.43 -4.66
C ASP A 344 4.86 10.83 -4.23
N VAL A 345 5.85 11.73 -4.15
CA VAL A 345 7.15 11.46 -3.55
C VAL A 345 7.46 12.58 -2.57
N ALA A 346 7.05 12.42 -1.31
CA ALA A 346 7.44 13.30 -0.22
C ALA A 346 8.93 13.14 0.14
N VAL A 347 9.48 14.14 0.83
CA VAL A 347 10.86 14.14 1.31
C VAL A 347 10.92 14.70 2.72
N GLY A 348 11.63 13.99 3.61
CA GLY A 348 11.74 14.36 5.01
C GLY A 348 10.38 14.37 5.70
N GLY A 349 10.28 15.10 6.81
CA GLY A 349 9.09 15.14 7.65
C GLY A 349 9.45 15.33 9.13
N THR A 350 8.53 15.89 9.90
CA THR A 350 8.67 16.09 11.36
C THR A 350 7.61 15.36 12.17
N ASP A 351 6.95 14.40 11.54
CA ASP A 351 5.84 13.60 12.07
C ASP A 351 6.31 12.29 12.76
N GLY A 352 7.61 12.01 12.73
CA GLY A 352 8.20 10.78 13.24
C GLY A 352 8.27 9.64 12.23
N TRP A 353 7.89 9.85 10.95
CA TRP A 353 8.07 8.84 9.92
C TRP A 353 9.55 8.43 9.80
N PHE A 354 10.45 9.41 9.80
CA PHE A 354 11.88 9.17 9.99
C PHE A 354 12.21 9.33 11.47
N ALA A 355 12.52 8.24 12.17
CA ALA A 355 12.75 8.28 13.61
C ALA A 355 14.02 9.06 14.01
N ASP A 356 13.89 9.94 15.01
CA ASP A 356 15.00 10.69 15.60
C ASP A 356 16.13 9.77 16.09
N GLY A 357 17.37 10.17 15.81
CA GLY A 357 18.58 9.45 16.22
C GLY A 357 18.77 8.08 15.53
N LYS A 358 18.06 7.80 14.43
CA LYS A 358 18.20 6.56 13.65
C LYS A 358 18.80 6.81 12.28
N ALA A 359 19.61 5.84 11.82
CA ALA A 359 20.19 5.80 10.48
C ALA A 359 20.88 7.11 10.02
N GLY A 360 21.47 7.87 10.96
CA GLY A 360 22.16 9.12 10.63
C GLY A 360 21.23 10.26 10.21
N LYS A 361 19.94 10.24 10.61
CA LYS A 361 18.99 11.33 10.34
C LYS A 361 19.58 12.69 10.75
N PRO A 362 19.71 13.66 9.83
CA PRO A 362 20.41 14.91 10.11
C PRO A 362 19.57 15.97 10.85
N TRP A 363 18.27 15.76 11.00
CA TRP A 363 17.38 16.67 11.73
C TRP A 363 16.68 15.97 12.91
N ILE A 364 16.15 16.79 13.82
CA ILE A 364 15.27 16.36 14.92
C ILE A 364 13.88 16.94 14.69
N ASP A 365 12.84 16.16 14.92
CA ASP A 365 11.45 16.56 14.59
C ASP A 365 10.99 17.80 15.35
N ALA A 366 11.40 17.94 16.61
CA ALA A 366 11.09 19.10 17.43
C ALA A 366 11.90 20.37 17.08
N SER A 367 12.88 20.28 16.18
CA SER A 367 13.73 21.41 15.79
C SER A 367 12.98 22.37 14.89
N LEU A 368 12.90 23.66 15.28
CA LEU A 368 12.41 24.73 14.41
C LEU A 368 13.29 24.94 13.16
N ARG A 369 14.47 24.31 13.11
CA ARG A 369 15.44 24.38 12.02
C ARG A 369 15.56 23.07 11.25
N ALA A 370 14.64 22.12 11.42
CA ALA A 370 14.72 20.79 10.81
C ALA A 370 14.97 20.83 9.28
N LYS A 371 14.27 21.69 8.53
CA LYS A 371 14.52 21.90 7.09
C LYS A 371 15.95 22.37 6.80
N ARG A 372 16.49 23.27 7.63
CA ARG A 372 17.86 23.80 7.49
C ARG A 372 18.90 22.72 7.81
N ASP A 373 18.70 21.96 8.88
CA ASP A 373 19.60 20.87 9.27
C ASP A 373 19.65 19.81 8.15
N PHE A 374 18.49 19.48 7.57
CA PHE A 374 18.38 18.63 6.38
C PHE A 374 19.16 19.19 5.17
N TRP A 375 19.01 20.49 4.85
CA TRP A 375 19.72 21.14 3.74
C TRP A 375 21.23 21.19 3.93
N GLN A 376 21.70 21.43 5.16
CA GLN A 376 23.11 21.52 5.48
C GLN A 376 23.83 20.16 5.35
N SER A 377 23.12 19.06 5.58
CA SER A 377 23.63 17.70 5.41
C SER A 377 23.42 17.13 3.99
N ARG A 378 23.09 17.95 2.98
CA ARG A 378 22.78 17.45 1.62
C ARG A 378 23.90 16.66 0.96
N ASP A 379 25.15 16.95 1.27
CA ASP A 379 26.29 16.21 0.73
C ASP A 379 26.31 14.76 1.25
N ASP A 380 25.75 14.51 2.45
CA ASP A 380 25.67 13.19 3.08
C ASP A 380 24.56 12.30 2.49
N TRP A 381 23.50 12.88 1.92
CA TRP A 381 22.35 12.09 1.47
C TRP A 381 22.00 12.25 -0.01
N TYR A 382 22.25 13.39 -0.65
CA TYR A 382 21.78 13.65 -2.02
C TYR A 382 22.43 12.73 -3.06
N HIS A 383 23.66 12.27 -2.80
CA HIS A 383 24.33 11.32 -3.66
C HIS A 383 23.59 9.96 -3.74
N THR A 384 22.79 9.61 -2.73
CA THR A 384 21.99 8.37 -2.71
C THR A 384 20.81 8.40 -3.68
N TRP A 385 20.41 9.58 -4.17
CA TRP A 385 19.26 9.75 -5.06
C TRP A 385 19.60 9.59 -6.55
N ARG A 386 20.89 9.62 -6.92
CA ARG A 386 21.34 9.82 -8.30
C ARG A 386 20.82 8.77 -9.29
N GLU A 387 20.70 7.53 -8.85
CA GLU A 387 20.35 6.41 -9.72
C GLU A 387 18.87 6.01 -9.65
N GLN A 388 18.24 6.18 -8.48
CA GLN A 388 16.92 5.62 -8.19
C GLN A 388 16.03 6.54 -7.34
N GLY A 389 16.38 7.82 -7.18
CA GLY A 389 15.66 8.76 -6.30
C GLY A 389 14.33 9.28 -6.86
N TRP A 390 13.65 8.54 -7.74
CA TRP A 390 12.34 8.91 -8.30
C TRP A 390 11.41 7.70 -8.37
N MET A 391 10.10 7.96 -8.28
CA MET A 391 9.07 6.94 -8.54
C MET A 391 8.80 6.84 -10.03
N GLU A 392 8.69 5.61 -10.53
CA GLU A 392 8.33 5.30 -11.92
C GLU A 392 6.98 4.60 -11.93
N VAL A 393 5.97 5.16 -12.59
CA VAL A 393 4.63 4.57 -12.69
C VAL A 393 4.35 4.20 -14.14
N LYS A 394 4.19 2.91 -14.38
CA LYS A 394 3.96 2.34 -15.70
C LYS A 394 2.49 2.36 -16.10
N SER A 395 1.58 2.12 -15.15
CA SER A 395 0.16 2.15 -15.44
C SER A 395 -0.68 2.31 -14.18
N VAL A 396 -1.86 2.89 -14.33
CA VAL A 396 -2.90 2.97 -13.31
C VAL A 396 -4.20 2.44 -13.88
N LYS A 397 -4.85 1.53 -13.14
CA LYS A 397 -6.15 1.01 -13.49
C LYS A 397 -7.10 1.11 -12.30
N MET A 398 -8.30 1.62 -12.55
CA MET A 398 -9.36 1.73 -11.55
C MET A 398 -10.62 1.07 -12.11
N TRP A 399 -11.23 0.21 -11.31
CA TRP A 399 -12.47 -0.46 -11.64
C TRP A 399 -13.48 -0.29 -10.52
N GLN A 400 -14.70 0.09 -10.89
CA GLN A 400 -15.82 0.27 -10.00
C GLN A 400 -16.54 -1.06 -9.80
N GLN A 401 -16.84 -1.43 -8.55
CA GLN A 401 -17.72 -2.57 -8.29
C GLN A 401 -19.15 -2.28 -8.78
N GLU A 402 -19.80 -3.29 -9.37
CA GLU A 402 -21.22 -3.25 -9.76
C GLU A 402 -22.12 -2.79 -8.59
N GLY A 403 -23.13 -1.97 -8.91
CA GLY A 403 -24.07 -1.38 -7.95
C GLY A 403 -23.69 0.01 -7.44
N TYR A 404 -22.56 0.57 -7.90
CA TYR A 404 -22.06 1.88 -7.49
C TYR A 404 -21.67 2.74 -8.68
N ASN A 405 -21.84 4.05 -8.56
CA ASN A 405 -21.44 5.06 -9.55
C ASN A 405 -21.88 4.77 -11.00
N GLY A 406 -23.06 4.15 -11.18
CA GLY A 406 -23.61 3.81 -12.49
C GLY A 406 -22.99 2.57 -13.17
N CYS A 407 -22.24 1.76 -12.41
CA CYS A 407 -21.79 0.45 -12.85
C CYS A 407 -22.90 -0.60 -12.66
N ASP A 408 -23.44 -1.10 -13.76
CA ASP A 408 -24.57 -2.03 -13.81
C ASP A 408 -24.17 -3.32 -14.56
N SER A 409 -25.03 -4.34 -14.53
CA SER A 409 -24.74 -5.64 -15.18
C SER A 409 -24.51 -5.56 -16.70
N SER A 410 -24.93 -4.47 -17.34
CA SER A 410 -24.83 -4.27 -18.79
C SER A 410 -23.47 -3.73 -19.26
N ASN A 411 -22.73 -3.06 -18.38
CA ASN A 411 -21.42 -2.44 -18.64
C ASN A 411 -20.31 -2.98 -17.73
N ALA A 412 -20.63 -3.89 -16.81
CA ALA A 412 -19.65 -4.61 -16.00
C ALA A 412 -19.04 -5.79 -16.78
N LEU A 413 -17.70 -5.90 -16.70
CA LEU A 413 -16.89 -6.95 -17.31
C LEU A 413 -16.75 -8.18 -16.39
#